data_AF-A0A3C1RRU1-F1
#
_entry.id   AF-A0A3C1RRU1-F1
#
_cell.length_a   1.000
_cell.length_b   1.000
_cell.length_c   1.000
_cell.angle_alpha   90.00
_cell.angle_beta   90.00
_cell.angle_gamma   90.00
#
_symmetry.space_group_name_H-M   'P 1'
#
loop_
_entity.id
_entity.type
_entity.pdbx_description
1 polymer ?
#
loop_
_entity_poly.entity_id
_entity_poly.type
_entity_poly.pdbx_seq_one_letter_code
_entity_poly.pdbx_strand_id
1 'polypeptide(L)'
;MGEPILPPSKLDFWENQRKKIGFYLEDISTPIGKTVNLTLTGLILISLTSFIAQTYPISPLVHSRLESLDFIILICFTIEYLVRFWVADNKKEFILNPLSIIDLFIIIQGYLRFLNISYLRIFRWFRILRLIRFIDVK
;
A
#
# COMPACT_ATOMS: atom_id res chain seq x y z
N MET A 1 32.93 43.29 -21.01
CA MET A 1 31.72 42.61 -21.53
C MET A 1 31.32 41.57 -20.48
N GLY A 2 30.41 41.93 -19.58
CA GLY A 2 29.88 40.99 -18.57
C GLY A 2 28.66 40.30 -19.15
N GLU A 3 28.65 38.97 -19.14
CA GLU A 3 27.47 38.23 -19.56
C GLU A 3 26.29 38.55 -18.64
N PRO A 4 25.08 38.73 -19.17
CA PRO A 4 23.91 39.00 -18.35
C PRO A 4 23.62 37.77 -17.49
N ILE A 5 23.70 37.95 -16.17
CA ILE A 5 23.28 36.96 -15.17
C ILE A 5 21.76 36.82 -15.33
N LEU A 6 21.34 35.81 -16.09
CA LEU A 6 19.92 35.50 -16.28
C LEU A 6 19.32 35.15 -14.91
N PRO A 7 18.14 35.70 -14.57
CA PRO A 7 17.46 35.34 -13.34
C PRO A 7 17.21 33.82 -13.35
N PRO A 8 17.40 33.12 -12.22
CA PRO A 8 17.20 31.67 -12.16
C PRO A 8 15.82 31.37 -12.72
N SER A 9 15.80 30.67 -13.86
CA SER A 9 14.54 30.35 -14.53
C SER A 9 13.76 29.42 -13.59
N LYS A 10 12.43 29.53 -13.58
CA LYS A 10 11.60 28.64 -12.73
C LYS A 10 11.95 27.16 -12.94
N LEU A 11 12.46 26.78 -14.11
CA LEU A 11 12.88 25.42 -14.45
C LEU A 11 14.04 24.90 -13.56
N ASP A 12 15.01 25.74 -13.19
CA ASP A 12 16.12 25.35 -12.28
C ASP A 12 15.65 25.12 -10.84
N PHE A 13 14.66 25.90 -10.39
CA PHE A 13 14.02 25.68 -9.08
C PHE A 13 13.29 24.34 -9.06
N TRP A 14 12.53 24.02 -10.12
CA TRP A 14 11.85 22.73 -10.24
C TRP A 14 12.84 21.56 -10.36
N GLU A 15 13.98 21.72 -11.03
CA GLU A 15 15.02 20.68 -11.09
C GLU A 15 15.69 20.42 -9.75
N ASN A 16 16.03 21.47 -8.99
CA ASN A 16 16.62 21.31 -7.67
C ASN A 16 15.64 20.73 -6.65
N GLN A 17 14.36 21.10 -6.73
CA GLN A 17 13.31 20.47 -5.93
C GLN A 17 13.11 19.00 -6.33
N ARG A 18 13.07 18.70 -7.64
CA ARG A 18 12.99 17.31 -8.13
C ARG A 18 14.19 16.47 -7.71
N LYS A 19 15.40 17.02 -7.70
CA LYS A 19 16.60 16.31 -7.20
C LYS A 19 16.56 16.07 -5.69
N LYS A 20 16.09 17.05 -4.90
CA LYS A 20 15.87 16.84 -3.47
C LYS A 20 14.81 15.79 -3.19
N ILE A 21 13.66 15.88 -3.88
CA ILE A 21 12.55 14.93 -3.73
C ILE A 21 12.96 13.54 -4.23
N GLY A 22 13.70 13.45 -5.34
CA GLY A 22 14.29 12.22 -5.84
C GLY A 22 15.23 11.58 -4.82
N PHE A 23 16.08 12.37 -4.16
CA PHE A 23 16.94 11.89 -3.08
C PHE A 23 16.14 11.39 -1.86
N TYR A 24 15.04 12.06 -1.49
CA TYR A 24 14.16 11.60 -0.41
C TYR A 24 13.30 10.37 -0.79
N LEU A 25 13.02 10.16 -2.07
CA LEU A 25 12.29 8.99 -2.60
C LEU A 25 13.19 7.78 -2.82
N GLU A 26 14.45 8.02 -3.17
CA GLU A 26 15.49 7.00 -3.29
C GLU A 26 15.95 6.51 -1.90
N ASP A 27 15.76 7.33 -0.86
CA ASP A 27 16.10 6.99 0.52
C ASP A 27 14.90 6.40 1.28
N ILE A 28 14.66 5.10 1.05
CA ILE A 28 13.73 4.22 1.78
C ILE A 28 14.06 4.15 3.31
N SER A 29 15.11 4.84 3.78
CA SER A 29 15.59 4.83 5.16
C SER A 29 14.89 5.80 6.14
N THR A 30 13.87 6.55 5.72
CA THR A 30 13.12 7.39 6.69
C THR A 30 12.37 6.53 7.73
N PRO A 31 12.42 6.87 9.03
CA PRO A 31 11.81 6.07 10.11
C PRO A 31 10.29 5.90 9.98
N ILE A 32 9.64 6.82 9.24
CA ILE A 32 8.23 6.78 8.89
C ILE A 32 7.96 5.68 7.85
N GLY A 33 8.77 5.61 6.79
CA GLY A 33 8.67 4.53 5.77
C GLY A 33 8.88 3.14 6.37
N LYS A 34 9.82 3.02 7.32
CA LYS A 34 10.11 1.76 8.01
C LYS A 34 8.97 1.28 8.92
N THR A 35 8.34 2.18 9.68
CA THR A 35 7.21 1.85 10.56
C THR A 35 5.99 1.41 9.76
N VAL A 36 5.73 2.10 8.65
CA VAL A 36 4.67 1.77 7.71
C VAL A 36 4.89 0.40 7.09
N ASN A 37 6.10 0.15 6.58
CA ASN A 37 6.44 -1.14 6.00
C ASN A 37 6.30 -2.30 7.00
N LEU A 38 6.72 -2.08 8.24
CA LEU A 38 6.60 -3.07 9.31
C LEU A 38 5.13 -3.38 9.65
N THR A 39 4.32 -2.33 9.81
CA THR A 39 2.88 -2.45 10.08
C THR A 39 2.23 -3.27 8.98
N LEU A 40 2.50 -2.88 7.74
CA LEU A 40 1.93 -3.52 6.59
C LEU A 40 2.31 -4.99 6.43
N THR A 41 3.60 -5.29 6.57
CA THR A 41 4.10 -6.66 6.52
C THR A 41 3.43 -7.50 7.61
N GLY A 42 3.28 -6.95 8.82
CA GLY A 42 2.53 -7.57 9.90
C GLY A 42 1.08 -7.90 9.52
N LEU A 43 0.34 -6.93 8.99
CA LEU A 43 -1.06 -7.14 8.59
C LEU A 43 -1.20 -8.15 7.42
N ILE A 44 -0.27 -8.13 6.46
CA ILE A 44 -0.27 -9.10 5.34
C ILE A 44 -0.06 -10.52 5.88
N LEU A 45 0.92 -10.71 6.78
CA LEU A 45 1.21 -12.00 7.37
C LEU A 45 0.03 -12.54 8.18
N ILE A 46 -0.57 -11.72 9.05
CA ILE A 46 -1.72 -12.13 9.85
C ILE A 46 -2.89 -12.53 8.94
N SER A 47 -3.16 -11.76 7.89
CA SER A 47 -4.24 -12.09 6.96
C SER A 47 -3.95 -13.34 6.13
N LEU A 48 -2.69 -13.60 5.78
CA LEU A 48 -2.29 -14.83 5.09
C LEU A 48 -2.47 -16.04 6.01
N THR A 49 -2.02 -15.96 7.26
CA THR A 49 -2.19 -17.02 8.27
C THR A 49 -3.67 -17.30 8.54
N SER A 50 -4.50 -16.26 8.68
CA SER A 50 -5.96 -16.38 8.83
C SER A 50 -6.57 -17.14 7.65
N PHE A 51 -6.14 -16.83 6.42
CA PHE A 51 -6.63 -17.53 5.23
C PHE A 51 -6.18 -18.99 5.17
N ILE A 52 -4.91 -19.28 5.49
CA ILE A 52 -4.41 -20.65 5.54
C ILE A 52 -5.19 -21.46 6.58
N ALA A 53 -5.45 -20.87 7.76
CA ALA A 53 -6.27 -21.49 8.80
C ALA A 53 -7.70 -21.77 8.32
N GLN A 54 -8.30 -20.87 7.54
CA GLN A 54 -9.62 -21.08 6.90
C GLN A 54 -9.63 -22.19 5.84
N THR A 55 -8.46 -22.60 5.31
CA THR A 55 -8.36 -23.65 4.28
C THR A 55 -8.49 -25.06 4.86
N TYR A 56 -8.22 -25.22 6.16
CA TYR A 56 -8.46 -26.47 6.86
C TYR A 56 -9.94 -26.63 7.25
N PRO A 57 -10.45 -27.87 7.37
CA PRO A 57 -11.81 -28.13 7.85
C PRO A 57 -11.91 -27.82 9.36
N ILE A 58 -11.99 -26.54 9.69
CA ILE A 58 -12.20 -26.00 11.03
C ILE A 58 -13.68 -25.88 11.34
N SER A 59 -14.03 -25.87 12.64
CA SER A 59 -15.40 -25.69 13.09
C SER A 59 -16.03 -24.41 12.48
N PRO A 60 -17.31 -24.44 12.07
CA PRO A 60 -18.01 -23.28 11.48
C PRO A 60 -17.92 -22.01 12.35
N LEU A 61 -17.87 -22.21 13.67
CA LEU A 61 -17.77 -21.14 14.66
C LEU A 61 -16.41 -20.44 14.60
N VAL A 62 -15.32 -21.20 14.37
CA VAL A 62 -13.96 -20.65 14.18
C VAL A 62 -13.85 -19.96 12.83
N HIS A 63 -14.46 -20.53 11.79
CA HIS A 63 -14.48 -19.93 10.47
C HIS A 63 -15.10 -18.52 10.48
N SER A 64 -16.28 -18.36 11.09
CA SER A 64 -16.94 -17.06 11.22
C SER A 64 -16.12 -16.03 12.01
N ARG A 65 -15.40 -16.47 13.04
CA ARG A 65 -14.49 -15.61 13.82
C ARG A 65 -13.29 -15.14 12.99
N LEU A 66 -12.70 -16.03 12.20
CA LEU A 66 -11.60 -15.68 11.29
C LEU A 66 -12.05 -14.73 10.18
N GLU A 67 -13.26 -14.91 9.65
CA GLU A 67 -13.81 -13.94 8.68
C GLU A 67 -14.03 -12.56 9.29
N SER A 68 -14.52 -12.50 10.53
CA SER A 68 -14.67 -11.23 11.26
C SER A 68 -13.32 -10.57 11.50
N LEU A 69 -12.29 -11.35 11.82
CA LEU A 69 -10.92 -10.88 12.00
C LEU A 69 -10.34 -10.34 10.69
N ASP A 70 -10.52 -11.06 9.58
CA ASP A 70 -10.12 -10.58 8.24
C ASP A 70 -10.77 -9.25 7.87
N PHE A 71 -12.04 -9.06 8.26
CA PHE A 71 -12.74 -7.79 8.05
C PHE A 71 -12.12 -6.64 8.86
N ILE A 72 -11.78 -6.90 10.12
CA ILE A 72 -11.11 -5.91 10.99
C ILE A 72 -9.74 -5.53 10.40
N ILE A 73 -8.97 -6.50 9.90
CA ILE A 73 -7.69 -6.24 9.23
C ILE A 73 -7.89 -5.39 7.97
N LEU A 74 -8.92 -5.69 7.17
CA LEU A 74 -9.24 -4.92 5.98
C LEU A 74 -9.56 -3.45 6.31
N ILE A 75 -10.35 -3.21 7.37
CA ILE A 75 -10.64 -1.85 7.85
C ILE A 75 -9.35 -1.16 8.30
N CYS A 76 -8.48 -1.87 9.03
CA CYS A 76 -7.20 -1.33 9.48
C CYS A 76 -6.31 -0.89 8.30
N PHE A 77 -6.16 -1.74 7.27
CA PHE A 77 -5.47 -1.37 6.02
C PHE A 77 -6.07 -0.15 5.34
N THR A 78 -7.40 -0.06 5.34
CA THR A 78 -8.11 1.06 4.73
C THR A 78 -7.81 2.35 5.47
N ILE A 79 -7.89 2.35 6.80
CA ILE A 79 -7.55 3.52 7.63
C ILE A 79 -6.09 3.90 7.42
N GLU A 80 -5.17 2.93 7.45
CA GLU A 80 -3.75 3.18 7.21
C GLU A 80 -3.52 3.85 5.84
N TYR A 81 -4.16 3.34 4.79
CA TYR A 81 -4.09 3.92 3.46
C TYR A 81 -4.65 5.34 3.41
N LEU A 82 -5.80 5.60 4.04
CA LEU A 82 -6.39 6.94 4.10
C LEU A 82 -5.50 7.94 4.85
N VAL A 83 -4.91 7.52 5.98
CA VAL A 83 -3.97 8.35 6.74
C VAL A 83 -2.77 8.70 5.85
N ARG A 84 -2.22 7.72 5.12
CA ARG A 84 -1.09 7.96 4.21
C ARG A 84 -1.47 8.88 3.05
N PHE A 85 -2.66 8.71 2.49
CA PHE A 85 -3.21 9.59 1.47
C PHE A 85 -3.41 11.03 1.98
N TRP A 86 -3.76 11.20 3.25
CA TRP A 86 -3.96 12.52 3.85
C TRP A 86 -2.65 13.24 4.16
N VAL A 87 -1.62 12.50 4.60
CA VAL A 87 -0.28 13.03 4.90
C VAL A 87 0.54 13.29 3.64
N ALA A 88 0.26 12.62 2.52
CA ALA A 88 1.03 12.77 1.29
C ALA A 88 0.90 14.19 0.69
N ASP A 89 2.04 14.85 0.50
CA ASP A 89 2.14 16.21 -0.08
C ASP A 89 1.49 16.29 -1.48
N ASN A 90 1.69 15.26 -2.31
CA ASN A 90 1.13 15.17 -3.66
C ASN A 90 0.18 13.99 -3.81
N LYS A 91 -1.12 14.23 -3.61
CA LYS A 91 -2.18 13.21 -3.73
C LYS A 91 -2.17 12.43 -5.05
N LYS A 92 -1.88 13.11 -6.17
CA LYS A 92 -1.86 12.49 -7.51
C LYS A 92 -0.66 11.56 -7.69
N GLU A 93 0.51 12.02 -7.28
CA GLU A 93 1.74 11.24 -7.31
C GLU A 93 1.64 10.05 -6.36
N PHE A 94 1.01 10.24 -5.20
CA PHE A 94 0.73 9.18 -4.25
C PHE A 94 -0.16 8.09 -4.84
N ILE A 95 -1.29 8.44 -5.47
CA ILE A 95 -2.19 7.43 -6.08
C ILE A 95 -1.53 6.76 -7.30
N LEU A 96 -0.70 7.48 -8.05
CA LEU A 96 0.03 6.92 -9.20
C LEU A 96 1.27 6.12 -8.81
N ASN A 97 1.68 6.15 -7.54
CA ASN A 97 2.79 5.35 -7.04
C ASN A 97 2.41 3.86 -7.08
N PRO A 98 3.20 2.99 -7.72
CA PRO A 98 2.93 1.56 -7.79
C PRO A 98 2.67 0.92 -6.42
N LEU A 99 3.35 1.34 -5.37
CA LEU A 99 3.12 0.82 -4.01
C LEU A 99 1.71 1.16 -3.54
N SER A 100 1.31 2.43 -3.60
CA SER A 100 -0.04 2.86 -3.21
C SER A 100 -1.14 2.23 -4.08
N ILE A 101 -0.88 1.96 -5.35
CA ILE A 101 -1.80 1.24 -6.24
C ILE A 101 -1.99 -0.19 -5.74
N ILE A 102 -0.90 -0.87 -5.36
CA ILE A 102 -0.97 -2.22 -4.79
C ILE A 102 -1.80 -2.22 -3.50
N ASP A 103 -1.63 -1.24 -2.60
CA ASP A 103 -2.44 -1.09 -1.38
C ASP A 103 -3.91 -0.96 -1.69
N LEU A 104 -4.24 -0.07 -2.64
CA LEU A 104 -5.60 0.15 -3.08
C LEU A 104 -6.20 -1.13 -3.66
N PHE A 105 -5.43 -1.86 -4.47
CA PHE A 105 -5.84 -3.15 -5.01
C PHE A 105 -6.08 -4.19 -3.91
N ILE A 106 -5.25 -4.19 -2.85
CA ILE A 106 -5.39 -5.06 -1.69
C ILE A 106 -6.67 -4.75 -0.90
N ILE A 107 -7.02 -3.47 -0.76
CA ILE A 107 -8.26 -3.04 -0.10
C ILE A 107 -9.47 -3.43 -0.97
N ILE A 108 -9.43 -3.13 -2.27
CA ILE A 108 -10.50 -3.44 -3.23
C ILE A 108 -10.81 -4.94 -3.23
N GLN A 109 -9.79 -5.81 -3.40
CA GLN A 109 -10.03 -7.25 -3.37
C GLN A 109 -10.65 -7.73 -2.06
N GLY A 110 -10.33 -7.08 -0.93
CA GLY A 110 -10.89 -7.39 0.37
C GLY A 110 -12.38 -7.06 0.42
N TYR A 111 -12.76 -5.85 0.04
CA TYR A 111 -14.16 -5.43 0.00
C TYR A 111 -14.99 -6.26 -0.99
N LEU A 112 -14.42 -6.61 -2.16
CA LEU A 112 -15.13 -7.44 -3.14
C LEU A 112 -15.45 -8.85 -2.63
N ARG A 113 -14.61 -9.40 -1.74
CA ARG A 113 -14.92 -10.67 -1.04
C ARG A 113 -16.19 -10.52 -0.18
N PHE A 114 -16.32 -9.41 0.55
CA PHE A 114 -17.45 -9.16 1.44
C PHE A 114 -18.75 -8.83 0.71
N LEU A 115 -18.67 -8.23 -0.48
CA LEU A 115 -19.84 -7.94 -1.33
C LEU A 115 -20.46 -9.19 -1.98
N ASN A 116 -20.08 -10.41 -1.56
CA ASN A 116 -20.57 -11.69 -2.08
C ASN A 116 -20.41 -11.87 -3.60
N ILE A 117 -19.51 -11.11 -4.24
CA ILE A 117 -19.15 -11.29 -5.66
C ILE A 117 -18.17 -12.47 -5.80
N SER A 118 -18.52 -13.59 -5.16
CA SER A 118 -17.75 -14.84 -5.12
C SER A 118 -17.63 -15.51 -6.50
N TYR A 119 -18.41 -15.05 -7.49
CA TYR A 119 -18.36 -15.53 -8.88
C TYR A 119 -17.08 -15.14 -9.62
N LEU A 120 -16.38 -14.09 -9.17
CA LEU A 120 -15.19 -13.62 -9.86
C LEU A 120 -13.96 -14.40 -9.37
N ARG A 121 -13.76 -15.59 -9.97
CA ARG A 121 -12.62 -16.49 -9.74
C ARG A 121 -11.26 -15.79 -9.81
N ILE A 122 -11.16 -14.70 -10.59
CA ILE A 122 -9.95 -13.89 -10.76
C ILE A 122 -9.49 -13.19 -9.46
N PHE A 123 -10.42 -12.84 -8.56
CA PHE A 123 -10.06 -12.20 -7.27
C PHE A 123 -9.33 -13.14 -6.31
N ARG A 124 -9.45 -14.45 -6.53
CA ARG A 124 -8.67 -15.42 -5.76
C ARG A 124 -7.18 -15.35 -6.10
N TRP A 125 -6.85 -15.10 -7.37
CA TRP A 125 -5.47 -14.88 -7.83
C TRP A 125 -4.92 -13.53 -7.39
N PHE A 126 -5.76 -12.49 -7.25
CA PHE A 126 -5.32 -11.19 -6.76
C PHE A 126 -4.75 -11.21 -5.33
N ARG A 127 -5.06 -12.24 -4.52
CA ARG A 127 -4.41 -12.41 -3.21
C ARG A 127 -2.89 -12.51 -3.32
N ILE A 128 -2.37 -13.00 -4.46
CA ILE A 128 -0.93 -13.07 -4.75
C ILE A 128 -0.31 -11.68 -4.87
N LEU A 129 -1.08 -10.63 -5.19
CA LEU A 129 -0.59 -9.24 -5.21
C LEU A 129 -0.05 -8.80 -3.84
N ARG A 130 -0.52 -9.41 -2.74
CA ARG A 130 0.03 -9.18 -1.41
C ARG A 130 1.49 -9.64 -1.29
N LEU A 131 1.90 -10.67 -2.06
CA LEU A 131 3.30 -11.13 -2.11
C LEU A 131 4.21 -10.21 -2.92
N ILE A 132 3.70 -9.55 -3.97
CA ILE A 132 4.50 -8.61 -4.77
C ILE A 132 5.10 -7.54 -3.87
N ARG A 133 4.31 -7.10 -2.89
CA ARG A 133 4.73 -6.12 -1.91
C ARG A 133 5.83 -6.59 -0.96
N PHE A 134 6.01 -7.90 -0.78
CA PHE A 134 7.15 -8.45 -0.05
C PHE A 134 8.43 -8.44 -0.90
N ILE A 135 8.29 -8.63 -2.22
CA ILE A 135 9.43 -8.71 -3.16
C ILE A 135 10.02 -7.31 -3.43
N ASP A 136 9.18 -6.29 -3.46
CA ASP A 136 9.60 -4.88 -3.64
C ASP A 136 10.28 -4.28 -2.39
N VAL A 137 10.26 -4.99 -1.26
CA VAL A 137 10.84 -4.55 0.03
C VAL A 137 12.31 -4.97 0.12
N LYS A 138 13.10 -4.70 -0.93
CA LYS A 138 14.55 -4.96 -0.91
C LYS A 138 15.37 -3.70 -0.76
#